data_AF-A0A1Y1KIM9-F1
#
_entry.id   AF-A0A1Y1KIM9-F1
#
_cell.length_a   1.000
_cell.length_b   1.000
_cell.length_c   1.000
_cell.angle_alpha   90.00
_cell.angle_beta   90.00
_cell.angle_gamma   90.00
#
_symmetry.space_group_name_H-M   'P 1'
#
loop_
_entity.id
_entity.type
_entity.pdbx_description
1 polymer ?
#
loop_
_entity_poly.entity_id
_entity_poly.type
_entity_poly.pdbx_seq_one_letter_code
_entity_poly.pdbx_strand_id
1 'polypeptide(L)'
;NIDKMMSAATKSISTPGLGFIFTGQGAQWAGMGRELMVFPAFEQSLQRSEGILSDLGCSWHLRKELAKDHNPRINTPEFAQPCCTALQIALSDLLVSFDIRPTVVVGHSSGEIGAAYCAGAVSLESALKLAYYRGCSSGLLGADAPGNNGGMMSVGLSKEAVQPYIDEMTSRFGESRLTVACINSPKNVTISGDVNQ
;
A
#
# COMPACT_ATOMS: atom_id res chain seq x y z
N ASN A 1 -9.57 10.15 42.90
CA ASN A 1 -8.38 11.01 43.02
C ASN A 1 -7.72 11.06 41.65
N ILE A 2 -8.21 11.94 40.77
CA ILE A 2 -7.83 12.03 39.34
C ILE A 2 -6.33 12.37 39.19
N ASP A 3 -5.77 13.07 40.17
CA ASP A 3 -4.34 13.43 40.21
C ASP A 3 -3.40 12.22 40.33
N LYS A 4 -3.90 11.06 40.78
CA LYS A 4 -3.13 9.80 40.78
C LYS A 4 -3.21 9.03 39.44
N MET A 5 -4.14 9.41 38.55
CA MET A 5 -4.33 8.76 37.25
C MET A 5 -3.69 9.52 36.09
N MET A 6 -3.33 10.79 36.27
CA MET A 6 -2.67 11.58 35.24
C MET A 6 -1.15 11.38 35.31
N SER A 7 -0.54 11.06 34.17
CA SER A 7 0.92 11.05 34.08
C SER A 7 1.44 12.47 34.32
N ALA A 8 2.63 12.58 34.92
CA ALA A 8 3.26 13.88 35.13
C ALA A 8 3.45 14.59 33.79
N ALA A 9 3.05 15.86 33.72
CA ALA A 9 3.24 16.69 32.55
C ALA A 9 4.71 16.67 32.12
N THR A 10 4.99 16.03 31.00
CA THR A 10 6.35 15.87 30.46
C THR A 10 6.49 16.81 29.28
N LYS A 11 7.59 17.58 29.27
CA LYS A 11 7.88 18.50 28.17
C LYS A 11 8.11 17.68 26.89
N SER A 12 7.38 18.01 25.83
CA SER A 12 7.65 17.41 24.51
C SER A 12 9.11 17.63 24.13
N ILE A 13 9.73 16.62 23.52
CA ILE A 13 11.01 16.81 22.83
C ILE A 13 10.83 17.86 21.74
N SER A 14 11.85 18.70 21.54
CA SER A 14 11.80 19.85 20.62
C SER A 14 11.57 19.43 19.17
N THR A 15 11.98 18.20 18.83
CA THR A 15 11.87 17.62 17.49
C THR A 15 11.62 16.12 17.65
N PRO A 16 10.36 15.67 17.74
CA PRO A 16 10.08 14.25 17.74
C PRO A 16 10.49 13.64 16.40
N GLY A 17 11.19 12.49 16.44
CA GLY A 17 11.47 11.71 15.25
C GLY A 17 10.16 11.23 14.64
N LEU A 18 9.80 11.77 13.48
CA LEU A 18 8.55 11.49 12.80
C LEU A 18 8.77 10.47 11.68
N GLY A 19 8.10 9.33 11.77
CA GLY A 19 8.11 8.31 10.74
C GLY A 19 6.80 8.27 9.96
N PHE A 20 6.86 8.27 8.63
CA PHE A 20 5.69 7.97 7.80
C PHE A 20 5.72 6.53 7.33
N ILE A 21 4.61 5.82 7.53
CA ILE A 21 4.45 4.41 7.13
C ILE A 21 3.37 4.35 6.05
N PHE A 22 3.74 3.80 4.90
CA PHE A 22 2.90 3.73 3.70
C PHE A 22 2.36 2.31 3.54
N THR A 23 1.04 2.19 3.50
CA THR A 23 0.35 0.90 3.39
C THR A 23 0.46 0.29 1.99
N GLY A 24 0.53 -1.04 1.93
CA GLY A 24 0.40 -1.77 0.68
C GLY A 24 -1.05 -1.90 0.20
N GLN A 25 -1.24 -2.68 -0.86
CA GLN A 25 -2.57 -3.10 -1.32
C GLN A 25 -3.31 -3.87 -0.21
N GLY A 26 -4.60 -3.60 -0.05
CA GLY A 26 -5.49 -4.17 0.97
C GLY A 26 -6.11 -3.13 1.90
N ALA A 27 -5.53 -1.92 1.99
CA ALA A 27 -6.04 -0.84 2.84
C ALA A 27 -7.08 0.07 2.14
N GLN A 28 -7.26 -0.08 0.83
CA GLN A 28 -8.16 0.76 0.04
C GLN A 28 -9.63 0.49 0.36
N TRP A 29 -10.45 1.54 0.21
CA TRP A 29 -11.90 1.48 0.34
C TRP A 29 -12.55 2.56 -0.54
N ALA A 30 -13.81 2.36 -0.91
CA ALA A 30 -14.55 3.29 -1.77
C ALA A 30 -14.84 4.61 -1.03
N GLY A 31 -14.48 5.75 -1.63
CA GLY A 31 -14.61 7.04 -0.96
C GLY A 31 -13.35 7.52 -0.22
N MET A 32 -12.27 6.73 -0.19
CA MET A 32 -11.04 7.12 0.51
C MET A 32 -10.49 8.47 0.01
N GLY A 33 -10.16 9.36 0.94
CA GLY A 33 -9.58 10.68 0.64
C GLY A 33 -10.53 11.75 0.11
N ARG A 34 -11.79 11.46 -0.20
CA ARG A 34 -12.70 12.45 -0.80
C ARG A 34 -12.94 13.68 0.07
N GLU A 35 -13.01 13.50 1.39
CA GLU A 35 -13.24 14.59 2.34
C GLU A 35 -12.03 15.53 2.44
N LEU A 36 -10.83 15.05 2.09
CA LEU A 36 -9.61 15.86 2.07
C LEU A 36 -9.48 16.72 0.81
N MET A 37 -10.36 16.56 -0.19
CA MET A 37 -10.38 17.43 -1.37
C MET A 37 -10.72 18.89 -1.04
N VAL A 38 -11.19 19.18 0.18
CA VAL A 38 -11.34 20.56 0.68
C VAL A 38 -9.99 21.29 0.83
N PHE A 39 -8.87 20.55 0.95
CA PHE A 39 -7.54 21.12 1.06
C PHE A 39 -6.91 21.31 -0.33
N PRO A 40 -6.56 22.54 -0.74
CA PRO A 40 -6.03 22.80 -2.09
C PRO A 40 -4.76 22.00 -2.43
N ALA A 41 -3.85 21.81 -1.47
CA ALA A 41 -2.63 21.03 -1.69
C ALA A 41 -2.92 19.57 -2.05
N PHE A 42 -3.89 18.97 -1.37
CA PHE A 42 -4.34 17.60 -1.60
C PHE A 42 -5.06 17.47 -2.95
N GLU A 43 -6.01 18.37 -3.23
CA GLU A 43 -6.76 18.38 -4.49
C GLU A 43 -5.84 18.56 -5.70
N GLN A 44 -4.90 19.50 -5.65
CA GLN A 44 -3.94 19.75 -6.73
C GLN A 44 -2.99 18.56 -6.92
N SER A 45 -2.62 17.86 -5.85
CA SER A 45 -1.82 16.64 -5.96
C SER A 45 -2.56 15.52 -6.68
N LEU A 46 -3.84 15.29 -6.35
CA LEU A 46 -4.69 14.34 -7.06
C LEU A 46 -4.97 14.75 -8.51
N GLN A 47 -5.13 16.04 -8.80
CA GLN A 47 -5.33 16.52 -10.16
C GLN A 47 -4.09 16.28 -11.04
N ARG A 48 -2.89 16.59 -10.53
CA ARG A 48 -1.62 16.29 -11.22
C ARG A 48 -1.46 14.78 -11.44
N SER A 49 -1.79 13.99 -10.41
CA SER A 49 -1.78 12.53 -10.47
C SER A 49 -2.71 11.98 -11.56
N GLU A 50 -3.94 12.49 -11.63
CA GLU A 50 -4.91 12.10 -12.66
C GLU A 50 -4.44 12.44 -14.09
N GLY A 51 -3.80 13.61 -14.26
CA GLY A 51 -3.21 14.00 -15.54
C GLY A 51 -2.17 12.99 -16.02
N ILE A 52 -1.21 12.64 -15.15
CA ILE A 52 -0.16 11.66 -15.47
C ILE A 52 -0.76 10.28 -15.80
N LEU A 53 -1.73 9.80 -15.02
CA LEU A 53 -2.40 8.53 -15.33
C LEU A 53 -3.10 8.56 -16.68
N SER A 54 -3.73 9.69 -17.03
CA SER A 54 -4.37 9.88 -18.33
C SER A 54 -3.35 9.83 -19.46
N ASP A 55 -2.19 10.48 -19.30
CA ASP A 55 -1.09 10.48 -20.27
C ASP A 55 -0.48 9.08 -20.48
N LEU A 56 -0.51 8.24 -19.44
CA LEU A 56 -0.11 6.83 -19.50
C LEU A 56 -1.15 5.91 -20.19
N GLY A 57 -2.29 6.46 -20.60
CA GLY A 57 -3.38 5.72 -21.26
C GLY A 57 -4.35 5.03 -20.29
N CYS A 58 -4.44 5.49 -19.04
CA CYS A 58 -5.42 4.98 -18.10
C CYS A 58 -6.85 5.25 -18.60
N SER A 59 -7.68 4.21 -18.67
CA SER A 59 -9.04 4.28 -19.23
C SER A 59 -10.09 4.83 -18.25
N TRP A 60 -9.70 5.15 -17.03
CA TRP A 60 -10.55 5.65 -15.97
C TRP A 60 -9.95 6.92 -15.33
N HIS A 61 -10.79 7.66 -14.61
CA HIS A 61 -10.38 8.92 -13.98
C HIS A 61 -10.26 8.73 -12.47
N LEU A 62 -9.07 8.99 -11.94
CA LEU A 62 -8.74 8.82 -10.53
C LEU A 62 -9.75 9.46 -9.58
N ARG A 63 -10.05 10.75 -9.77
CA ARG A 63 -10.95 11.48 -8.88
C ARG A 63 -12.38 10.96 -8.97
N LYS A 64 -12.82 10.51 -10.16
CA LYS A 64 -14.14 9.88 -10.32
C LYS A 64 -14.22 8.53 -9.63
N GLU A 65 -13.16 7.71 -9.68
CA GLU A 65 -13.14 6.42 -8.97
C GLU A 65 -13.11 6.60 -7.44
N LEU A 66 -12.40 7.60 -6.94
CA LEU A 66 -12.34 7.94 -5.50
C LEU A 66 -13.64 8.56 -4.97
N ALA A 67 -14.42 9.25 -5.82
CA ALA A 67 -15.67 9.89 -5.41
C ALA A 67 -16.85 8.93 -5.23
N LYS A 68 -16.75 7.68 -5.69
CA LYS A 68 -17.84 6.70 -5.62
C LYS A 68 -18.09 6.22 -4.20
N ASP A 69 -19.36 6.14 -3.81
CA ASP A 69 -19.79 5.53 -2.54
C ASP A 69 -19.58 4.01 -2.53
N HIS A 70 -19.73 3.37 -3.69
CA HIS A 70 -19.49 1.95 -3.87
C HIS A 70 -18.64 1.71 -5.11
N ASN A 71 -17.50 1.06 -4.95
CA ASN A 71 -16.60 0.76 -6.05
C ASN A 71 -15.86 -0.57 -5.80
N PRO A 72 -16.43 -1.72 -6.18
CA PRO A 72 -15.79 -3.02 -5.95
C PRO A 72 -14.46 -3.14 -6.71
N ARG A 73 -14.33 -2.44 -7.85
CA ARG A 73 -13.11 -2.44 -8.67
C ARG A 73 -11.93 -1.80 -7.96
N ILE A 74 -12.14 -0.97 -6.94
CA ILE A 74 -11.03 -0.39 -6.17
C ILE A 74 -10.12 -1.47 -5.57
N ASN A 75 -10.63 -2.70 -5.41
CA ASN A 75 -9.88 -3.84 -4.88
C ASN A 75 -9.06 -4.60 -5.92
N THR A 76 -9.23 -4.34 -7.22
CA THR A 76 -8.41 -5.00 -8.23
C THR A 76 -7.06 -4.28 -8.34
N PRO A 77 -5.94 -5.00 -8.57
CA PRO A 77 -4.60 -4.40 -8.51
C PRO A 77 -4.41 -3.18 -9.42
N GLU A 78 -5.02 -3.19 -10.60
CA GLU A 78 -4.95 -2.13 -11.60
C GLU A 78 -5.68 -0.84 -11.20
N PHE A 79 -6.56 -0.89 -10.20
CA PHE A 79 -7.15 0.30 -9.56
C PHE A 79 -6.49 0.57 -8.20
N ALA A 80 -6.36 -0.46 -7.36
CA ALA A 80 -5.87 -0.35 -5.99
C ALA A 80 -4.50 0.32 -5.92
N GLN A 81 -3.53 -0.16 -6.71
CA GLN A 81 -2.15 0.33 -6.63
C GLN A 81 -2.00 1.80 -7.08
N PRO A 82 -2.49 2.21 -8.26
CA PRO A 82 -2.43 3.62 -8.65
C PRO A 82 -3.28 4.53 -7.76
N CYS A 83 -4.48 4.11 -7.33
CA CYS A 83 -5.31 4.92 -6.43
C CYS A 83 -4.66 5.12 -5.06
N CYS A 84 -4.15 4.05 -4.44
CA CYS A 84 -3.44 4.14 -3.16
C CYS A 84 -2.19 5.00 -3.28
N THR A 85 -1.41 4.84 -4.35
CA THR A 85 -0.19 5.62 -4.56
C THR A 85 -0.52 7.11 -4.70
N ALA A 86 -1.48 7.47 -5.55
CA ALA A 86 -1.88 8.86 -5.71
C ALA A 86 -2.43 9.46 -4.40
N LEU A 87 -3.20 8.69 -3.62
CA LEU A 87 -3.68 9.11 -2.31
C LEU A 87 -2.53 9.34 -1.32
N GLN A 88 -1.56 8.42 -1.26
CA GLN A 88 -0.37 8.52 -0.41
C GLN A 88 0.50 9.73 -0.76
N ILE A 89 0.65 10.02 -2.05
CA ILE A 89 1.33 11.23 -2.53
C ILE A 89 0.56 12.48 -2.10
N ALA A 90 -0.75 12.52 -2.31
CA ALA A 90 -1.57 13.67 -1.91
C ALA A 90 -1.57 13.91 -0.39
N LEU A 91 -1.56 12.84 0.42
CA LEU A 91 -1.39 12.93 1.87
C LEU A 91 0.00 13.47 2.26
N SER A 92 1.04 13.04 1.57
CA SER A 92 2.41 13.53 1.79
C SER A 92 2.50 15.03 1.47
N ASP A 93 1.97 15.44 0.32
CA ASP A 93 1.91 16.85 -0.10
C ASP A 93 1.11 17.71 0.90
N LEU A 94 -0.02 17.19 1.38
CA LEU A 94 -0.86 17.87 2.37
C LEU A 94 -0.10 18.07 3.69
N LEU A 95 0.53 17.03 4.23
CA LEU A 95 1.29 17.13 5.47
C LEU A 95 2.48 18.09 5.32
N VAL A 96 3.18 18.05 4.19
CA VAL A 96 4.26 18.98 3.86
C VAL A 96 3.75 20.42 3.78
N SER A 97 2.53 20.66 3.29
CA SER A 97 1.92 21.99 3.26
C SER A 97 1.64 22.57 4.66
N PHE A 98 1.57 21.71 5.68
CA PHE A 98 1.48 22.08 7.09
C PHE A 98 2.84 22.08 7.81
N ASP A 99 3.94 21.99 7.06
CA ASP A 99 5.31 21.86 7.56
C ASP A 99 5.55 20.60 8.42
N ILE A 100 4.75 19.55 8.20
CA ILE A 100 4.90 18.24 8.85
C ILE A 100 5.73 17.35 7.92
N ARG A 101 6.99 17.11 8.30
CA ARG A 101 7.96 16.35 7.48
C ARG A 101 8.51 15.14 8.24
N PRO A 102 8.58 13.96 7.60
CA PRO A 102 9.17 12.79 8.24
C PRO A 102 10.70 12.87 8.25
N THR A 103 11.31 12.25 9.26
CA THR A 103 12.75 11.94 9.30
C THR A 103 13.04 10.53 8.78
N VAL A 104 12.02 9.68 8.69
CA VAL A 104 12.11 8.32 8.14
C VAL A 104 10.81 7.97 7.42
N VAL A 105 10.93 7.23 6.32
CA VAL A 105 9.79 6.67 5.60
C VAL A 105 9.96 5.17 5.42
N VAL A 106 8.87 4.42 5.50
CA VAL A 106 8.84 2.99 5.23
C VAL A 106 7.57 2.68 4.45
N GLY A 107 7.68 1.85 3.42
CA GLY A 107 6.52 1.35 2.67
C GLY A 107 6.37 -0.16 2.80
N HIS A 108 5.14 -0.65 2.81
CA HIS A 108 4.84 -2.07 2.73
C HIS A 108 4.45 -2.43 1.31
N SER A 109 5.21 -3.31 0.64
CA SER A 109 4.94 -3.78 -0.72
C SER A 109 4.67 -2.60 -1.70
N SER A 110 3.48 -2.47 -2.27
CA SER A 110 3.15 -1.34 -3.17
C SER A 110 3.27 0.03 -2.51
N GLY A 111 3.17 0.13 -1.18
CA GLY A 111 3.35 1.36 -0.43
C GLY A 111 4.77 1.92 -0.51
N GLU A 112 5.77 1.11 -0.89
CA GLU A 112 7.13 1.59 -1.14
C GLU A 112 7.20 2.66 -2.22
N ILE A 113 6.28 2.65 -3.19
CA ILE A 113 6.20 3.67 -4.24
C ILE A 113 5.86 5.04 -3.64
N GLY A 114 4.84 5.10 -2.78
CA GLY A 114 4.47 6.32 -2.05
C GLY A 114 5.56 6.79 -1.09
N ALA A 115 6.21 5.84 -0.39
CA ALA A 115 7.33 6.14 0.49
C ALA A 115 8.53 6.73 -0.27
N ALA A 116 8.89 6.14 -1.41
CA ALA A 116 9.98 6.63 -2.25
C ALA A 116 9.72 8.05 -2.78
N TYR A 117 8.47 8.36 -3.17
CA TYR A 117 8.07 9.72 -3.51
C TYR A 117 8.22 10.67 -2.33
N CYS A 118 7.72 10.30 -1.15
CA CYS A 118 7.79 11.12 0.05
C CYS A 118 9.23 11.41 0.49
N ALA A 119 10.15 10.46 0.30
CA ALA A 119 11.58 10.65 0.52
C ALA A 119 12.27 11.53 -0.56
N GLY A 120 11.59 11.87 -1.65
CA GLY A 120 12.16 12.57 -2.80
C GLY A 120 13.07 11.69 -3.68
N ALA A 121 13.01 10.36 -3.51
CA ALA A 121 13.84 9.42 -4.28
C ALA A 121 13.32 9.18 -5.71
N VAL A 122 12.03 9.40 -5.94
CA VAL A 122 11.40 9.34 -7.27
C VAL A 122 10.50 10.54 -7.50
N SER A 123 10.35 10.96 -8.76
CA SER A 123 9.42 12.02 -9.13
C SER A 123 7.97 11.54 -9.04
N LEU A 124 7.03 12.50 -9.02
CA LEU A 124 5.58 12.21 -9.12
C LEU A 124 5.26 11.34 -10.34
N GLU A 125 5.84 11.69 -11.50
CA GLU A 125 5.65 10.96 -12.75
C GLU A 125 6.17 9.52 -12.66
N SER A 126 7.39 9.33 -12.14
CA SER A 126 7.96 8.00 -11.97
C SER A 126 7.14 7.15 -10.98
N ALA A 127 6.70 7.74 -9.86
CA ALA A 127 5.88 7.04 -8.88
C ALA A 127 4.56 6.54 -9.49
N LEU A 128 3.85 7.41 -10.22
CA LEU A 128 2.59 7.00 -10.84
C LEU A 128 2.77 6.04 -12.02
N LYS A 129 3.84 6.19 -12.78
CA LYS A 129 4.21 5.24 -13.83
C LYS A 129 4.46 3.85 -13.27
N LEU A 130 5.23 3.76 -12.19
CA LEU A 130 5.48 2.50 -11.47
C LEU A 130 4.17 1.90 -10.94
N ALA A 131 3.34 2.70 -10.26
CA ALA A 131 2.08 2.22 -9.68
C ALA A 131 1.09 1.73 -10.75
N TYR A 132 0.98 2.46 -11.86
CA TYR A 132 0.09 2.12 -12.97
C TYR A 132 0.51 0.81 -13.63
N TYR A 133 1.74 0.71 -14.13
CA TYR A 133 2.17 -0.49 -14.84
C TYR A 133 2.26 -1.71 -13.91
N ARG A 134 2.72 -1.54 -12.65
CA ARG A 134 2.72 -2.64 -11.68
C ARG A 134 1.30 -3.12 -11.37
N GLY A 135 0.35 -2.21 -11.22
CA GLY A 135 -1.06 -2.54 -11.03
C GLY A 135 -1.63 -3.32 -12.21
N CYS A 136 -1.46 -2.81 -13.43
CA CYS A 136 -1.91 -3.49 -14.66
C CYS A 136 -1.29 -4.88 -14.82
N SER A 137 0.03 -5.00 -14.65
CA SER A 137 0.72 -6.30 -14.72
C SER A 137 0.23 -7.27 -13.64
N SER A 138 0.01 -6.79 -12.42
CA SER A 138 -0.53 -7.61 -11.32
C SER A 138 -1.95 -8.09 -11.61
N GLY A 139 -2.79 -7.23 -12.18
CA GLY A 139 -4.16 -7.59 -12.60
C GLY A 139 -4.18 -8.63 -13.72
N LEU A 140 -3.29 -8.49 -14.72
CA LEU A 140 -3.15 -9.46 -15.80
C LEU A 140 -2.71 -10.86 -15.30
N LEU A 141 -1.86 -10.91 -14.28
CA LEU A 141 -1.45 -12.17 -13.67
C LEU A 141 -2.56 -12.78 -12.81
N GLY A 142 -3.30 -11.96 -12.04
CA GLY A 142 -4.35 -12.47 -11.15
C GLY A 142 -5.65 -12.91 -11.84
N ALA A 143 -5.93 -12.42 -13.05
CA ALA A 143 -7.17 -12.70 -13.77
C ALA A 143 -7.08 -14.01 -14.56
N ASP A 144 -7.67 -15.11 -14.04
CA ASP A 144 -8.04 -16.38 -14.72
C ASP A 144 -7.11 -16.88 -15.85
N ALA A 145 -5.85 -16.49 -15.82
CA ALA A 145 -4.91 -16.78 -16.88
C ALA A 145 -4.72 -18.31 -16.88
N PRO A 146 -4.93 -19.01 -18.01
CA PRO A 146 -4.81 -20.46 -18.04
C PRO A 146 -3.47 -20.91 -17.47
N GLY A 147 -3.50 -21.61 -16.34
CA GLY A 147 -2.32 -22.11 -15.63
C GLY A 147 -1.78 -21.21 -14.50
N ASN A 148 -2.40 -20.06 -14.21
CA ASN A 148 -2.00 -19.21 -13.08
C ASN A 148 -2.93 -19.41 -11.87
N ASN A 149 -2.55 -20.36 -11.00
CA ASN A 149 -3.24 -20.66 -9.76
C ASN A 149 -2.52 -20.00 -8.57
N GLY A 150 -2.05 -18.75 -8.71
CA GLY A 150 -1.33 -18.06 -7.64
C GLY A 150 -2.26 -17.47 -6.57
N GLY A 151 -1.84 -17.52 -5.31
CA GLY A 151 -2.57 -16.92 -4.19
C GLY A 151 -1.66 -16.45 -3.07
N MET A 152 -2.25 -15.72 -2.12
CA MET A 152 -1.57 -15.23 -0.92
C MET A 152 -2.45 -15.48 0.31
N MET A 153 -1.83 -15.88 1.42
CA MET A 153 -2.51 -16.17 2.68
C MET A 153 -1.75 -15.56 3.86
N SER A 154 -2.47 -14.89 4.77
CA SER A 154 -1.90 -14.45 6.05
C SER A 154 -1.93 -15.60 7.05
N VAL A 155 -0.80 -15.84 7.71
CA VAL A 155 -0.64 -16.93 8.66
C VAL A 155 -0.14 -16.39 10.00
N GLY A 156 -0.86 -16.71 11.07
CA GLY A 156 -0.55 -16.30 12.45
C GLY A 156 0.61 -17.07 13.08
N LEU A 157 1.72 -17.23 12.36
CA LEU A 157 2.93 -17.94 12.78
C LEU A 157 4.18 -17.10 12.47
N SER A 158 5.31 -17.45 13.09
CA SER A 158 6.62 -16.91 12.70
C SER A 158 7.10 -17.56 11.40
N LYS A 159 8.15 -16.99 10.78
CA LYS A 159 8.80 -17.59 9.61
C LYS A 159 9.34 -19.00 9.93
N GLU A 160 9.92 -19.18 11.10
CA GLU A 160 10.50 -20.45 11.52
C GLU A 160 9.40 -21.48 11.79
N ALA A 161 8.29 -21.05 12.39
CA ALA A 161 7.15 -21.91 12.69
C ALA A 161 6.34 -22.31 11.45
N VAL A 162 6.39 -21.52 10.37
CA VAL A 162 5.69 -21.85 9.11
C VAL A 162 6.47 -22.81 8.23
N GLN A 163 7.80 -22.84 8.37
CA GLN A 163 8.69 -23.63 7.50
C GLN A 163 8.35 -25.14 7.45
N PRO A 164 8.05 -25.83 8.58
CA PRO A 164 7.70 -27.26 8.52
C PRO A 164 6.48 -27.56 7.65
N TYR A 165 5.51 -26.64 7.59
CA TYR A 165 4.32 -26.78 6.74
C TYR A 165 4.65 -26.64 5.25
N ILE A 166 5.60 -25.74 4.91
CA ILE A 166 6.10 -25.57 3.53
C ILE A 166 6.91 -26.81 3.11
N ASP A 167 7.74 -27.34 4.00
CA ASP A 167 8.55 -28.55 3.76
C ASP A 167 7.65 -29.79 3.57
N GLU A 168 6.55 -29.87 4.32
CA GLU A 168 5.53 -30.91 4.14
C GLU A 168 4.91 -30.85 2.73
N MET A 169 4.64 -29.66 2.19
CA MET A 169 4.15 -29.52 0.81
C MET A 169 5.19 -29.95 -0.22
N THR A 170 6.47 -29.67 0.01
CA THR A 170 7.55 -30.20 -0.85
C THR A 170 7.51 -31.73 -0.89
N SER A 171 7.30 -32.36 0.26
CA SER A 171 7.25 -33.82 0.37
C SER A 171 6.02 -34.42 -0.33
N ARG A 172 4.87 -33.74 -0.28
CA ARG A 172 3.61 -34.20 -0.91
C ARG A 172 3.58 -34.01 -2.42
N PHE A 173 4.12 -32.90 -2.92
CA PHE A 173 4.03 -32.50 -4.33
C PHE A 173 5.33 -32.71 -5.11
N GLY A 174 6.42 -33.14 -4.46
CA GLY A 174 7.76 -33.28 -5.03
C GLY A 174 8.53 -31.96 -5.15
N GLU A 175 7.83 -30.84 -5.22
CA GLU A 175 8.34 -29.47 -5.24
C GLU A 175 7.34 -28.58 -4.48
N SER A 176 7.83 -27.74 -3.56
CA SER A 176 6.98 -26.67 -3.01
C SER A 176 7.03 -25.43 -3.90
N ARG A 177 5.84 -24.93 -4.20
CA ARG A 177 5.60 -23.65 -4.87
C ARG A 177 5.13 -22.59 -3.88
N LEU A 178 5.28 -22.84 -2.59
CA LEU A 178 4.96 -21.91 -1.51
C LEU A 178 6.23 -21.19 -1.04
N THR A 179 6.10 -19.91 -0.75
CA THR A 179 7.19 -19.12 -0.17
C THR A 179 6.65 -18.13 0.87
N VAL A 180 7.48 -17.79 1.84
CA VAL A 180 7.19 -16.68 2.76
C VAL A 180 7.43 -15.36 2.02
N ALA A 181 6.34 -14.77 1.52
CA ALA A 181 6.34 -13.53 0.75
C ALA A 181 6.61 -12.29 1.60
N CYS A 182 6.18 -12.32 2.86
CA CYS A 182 6.36 -11.21 3.78
C CYS A 182 6.40 -11.67 5.24
N ILE A 183 7.22 -11.01 6.05
CA ILE A 183 7.24 -11.17 7.51
C ILE A 183 6.67 -9.89 8.09
N ASN A 184 5.37 -9.88 8.40
CA ASN A 184 4.68 -8.68 8.89
C ASN A 184 4.94 -8.45 10.39
N SER A 185 5.18 -9.52 11.16
CA SER A 185 5.57 -9.46 12.57
C SER A 185 6.27 -10.76 12.99
N PRO A 186 6.85 -10.83 14.22
CA PRO A 186 7.41 -12.08 14.75
C PRO A 186 6.43 -13.26 14.82
N LYS A 187 5.11 -13.01 14.70
CA LYS A 187 4.05 -14.03 14.73
C LYS A 187 3.04 -13.88 13.59
N ASN A 188 3.39 -13.17 12.53
CA ASN A 188 2.53 -13.06 11.35
C ASN A 188 3.38 -12.99 10.09
N VAL A 189 3.15 -13.93 9.20
CA VAL A 189 3.76 -13.98 7.87
C VAL A 189 2.69 -14.03 6.79
N THR A 190 3.04 -13.62 5.59
CA THR A 190 2.26 -13.87 4.39
C THR A 190 2.95 -14.96 3.58
N ILE A 191 2.22 -16.04 3.28
CA ILE A 191 2.65 -17.06 2.33
C ILE A 191 2.08 -16.69 0.95
N SER A 192 2.87 -16.89 -0.12
CA SER A 192 2.38 -16.84 -1.50
C SER A 192 2.80 -18.08 -2.27
N GLY A 193 2.00 -18.50 -3.23
CA GLY A 193 2.32 -19.66 -4.05
C GLY A 193 1.14 -20.19 -4.84
N ASP A 194 1.24 -21.43 -5.31
CA ASP A 194 0.14 -22.16 -5.96
C ASP A 194 -0.97 -22.46 -4.94
N VAL A 195 -2.22 -22.08 -5.21
CA VAL A 195 -3.37 -22.27 -4.30
C VAL A 195 -3.75 -23.73 -4.07
N ASN A 196 -3.21 -24.65 -4.88
CA ASN A 196 -3.44 -26.09 -4.71
C ASN A 196 -2.45 -26.75 -3.73
N GLN A 197 -1.42 -26.01 -3.27
CA GLN A 197 -0.51 -26.43 -2.22
C GLN A 197 -0.85 -25.73 -0.91
#